data_AF-A0A7W8FM11-F1
#
_entry.id   AF-A0A7W8FM11-F1
#
_cell.length_a   1.000
_cell.length_b   1.000
_cell.length_c   1.000
_cell.angle_alpha   90.00
_cell.angle_beta   90.00
_cell.angle_gamma   90.00
#
_symmetry.space_group_name_H-M   'P 1'
#
loop_
_entity.id
_entity.type
_entity.pdbx_description
1 polymer ?
#
loop_
_entity_poly.entity_id
_entity_poly.type
_entity_poly.pdbx_seq_one_letter_code
_entity_poly.pdbx_strand_id
1 'polypeptide(L)'
;MIDYVETPGEPGGVYVDQVRIVYRSIDGQTDMTGRATVVLISDAGMPIDRERLRHEVERLHYTPNPAGGSIHDSFLSEERLRTTSWGASGASLELFMWVTSAAVSGILGSAAYDGLKGVGKRLRDLHPPAWNPRPLDGRDAQGRASQMAQAAWPDLGEPLTVLSCNLDGDTATVVLRAPDGSTITAQPTITAFDAIGPITRAYPDPQ
;
A
#
# COMPACT_ATOMS: atom_id res chain seq x y z
N MET A 1 -18.52 -10.09 11.38
CA MET A 1 -17.86 -8.80 11.71
C MET A 1 -16.81 -9.16 12.73
N ILE A 2 -15.53 -9.04 12.40
CA ILE A 2 -14.45 -9.48 13.28
C ILE A 2 -13.47 -8.31 13.31
N ASP A 3 -13.18 -7.79 14.50
CA ASP A 3 -12.30 -6.63 14.75
C ASP A 3 -10.84 -7.06 14.86
N TYR A 4 -9.88 -6.23 14.43
CA TYR A 4 -8.44 -6.50 14.53
C TYR A 4 -7.87 -6.24 15.93
N VAL A 5 -8.75 -5.77 16.82
CA VAL A 5 -8.47 -5.60 18.25
C VAL A 5 -9.18 -6.76 18.93
N GLU A 6 -8.42 -7.73 19.42
CA GLU A 6 -9.00 -8.73 20.31
C GLU A 6 -9.44 -8.08 21.62
N THR A 7 -10.50 -8.65 22.19
CA THR A 7 -11.15 -8.34 23.47
C THR A 7 -10.14 -7.89 24.56
N PRO A 8 -10.50 -6.94 25.45
CA PRO A 8 -9.54 -6.40 26.42
C PRO A 8 -9.09 -7.51 27.39
N GLY A 9 -7.83 -7.95 27.30
CA GLY A 9 -7.26 -8.90 28.27
C GLY A 9 -6.13 -9.80 27.78
N GLU A 10 -5.93 -10.01 26.48
CA GLU A 10 -4.74 -10.71 25.94
C GLU A 10 -3.72 -9.69 25.40
N PRO A 11 -2.41 -10.01 25.35
CA PRO A 11 -1.36 -9.07 24.91
C PRO A 11 -1.52 -8.78 23.41
N GLY A 12 -2.47 -7.91 23.09
CA GLY A 12 -3.09 -7.79 21.78
C GLY A 12 -2.32 -6.88 20.83
N GLY A 13 -1.79 -7.48 19.77
CA GLY A 13 -1.25 -6.81 18.59
C GLY A 13 0.10 -6.10 18.81
N VAL A 14 0.81 -5.86 17.70
CA VAL A 14 1.98 -4.98 17.68
C VAL A 14 1.50 -3.57 17.39
N TYR A 15 1.85 -2.59 18.22
CA TYR A 15 1.54 -1.20 17.93
C TYR A 15 2.26 -0.75 16.65
N VAL A 16 1.51 -0.21 15.70
CA VAL A 16 2.00 0.24 14.40
C VAL A 16 1.45 1.63 14.12
N ASP A 17 2.34 2.59 13.84
CA ASP A 17 1.97 3.94 13.41
C ASP A 17 1.53 3.95 11.95
N GLN A 18 2.18 3.16 11.10
CA GLN A 18 1.87 3.10 9.67
C GLN A 18 1.90 1.69 9.10
N VAL A 19 0.84 1.33 8.39
CA VAL A 19 0.76 0.11 7.58
C VAL A 19 1.01 0.48 6.12
N ARG A 20 1.87 -0.29 5.45
CA ARG A 20 2.17 -0.17 4.02
C ARG A 20 1.93 -1.52 3.36
N ILE A 21 1.09 -1.56 2.34
CA ILE A 21 0.87 -2.76 1.53
C ILE A 21 1.28 -2.43 0.10
N VAL A 22 2.30 -3.12 -0.41
CA VAL A 22 2.86 -2.92 -1.74
C VAL A 22 2.57 -4.15 -2.58
N TYR A 23 1.80 -3.96 -3.63
CA TYR A 23 1.32 -5.03 -4.50
C TYR A 23 1.97 -4.89 -5.87
N ARG A 24 2.75 -5.88 -6.28
CA ARG A 24 3.50 -5.89 -7.55
C ARG A 24 3.02 -7.02 -8.45
N SER A 25 2.64 -6.68 -9.67
CA SER A 25 2.47 -7.69 -10.73
C SER A 25 3.83 -8.03 -11.31
N ILE A 26 4.13 -9.33 -11.41
CA ILE A 26 5.35 -9.90 -12.00
C ILE A 26 4.99 -10.80 -13.19
N ASP A 27 5.92 -11.05 -14.11
CA ASP A 27 5.62 -11.90 -15.28
C ASP A 27 5.68 -13.39 -15.01
N GLY A 28 6.47 -13.77 -14.02
CA GLY A 28 6.61 -15.15 -13.60
C GLY A 28 7.52 -15.21 -12.38
N GLN A 29 7.54 -16.36 -11.71
CA GLN A 29 8.30 -16.53 -10.47
C GLN A 29 9.82 -16.29 -10.64
N THR A 30 10.33 -16.37 -11.88
CA THR A 30 11.74 -16.12 -12.21
C THR A 30 12.03 -14.68 -12.62
N ASP A 31 11.01 -13.89 -12.96
CA ASP A 31 11.15 -12.46 -13.32
C ASP A 31 10.32 -11.62 -12.35
N MET A 32 10.99 -11.21 -11.27
CA MET A 32 10.39 -10.42 -10.19
C MET A 32 10.31 -8.92 -10.53
N THR A 33 10.57 -8.54 -11.79
CA THR A 33 10.47 -7.16 -12.24
C THR A 33 9.01 -6.74 -12.22
N GLY A 34 8.67 -5.81 -11.32
CA GLY A 34 7.30 -5.34 -11.16
C GLY A 34 6.83 -4.56 -12.39
N ARG A 35 5.78 -5.02 -13.07
CA ARG A 35 5.16 -4.34 -14.22
C ARG A 35 4.19 -3.24 -13.80
N ALA A 36 3.42 -3.52 -12.76
CA ALA A 36 2.47 -2.59 -12.19
C ALA A 36 2.56 -2.70 -10.67
N THR A 37 2.49 -1.55 -10.00
CA THR A 37 2.54 -1.49 -8.54
C THR A 37 1.32 -0.74 -8.03
N VAL A 38 0.59 -1.32 -7.08
CA VAL A 38 -0.36 -0.59 -6.25
C VAL A 38 0.22 -0.49 -4.86
N VAL A 39 0.13 0.69 -4.26
CA VAL A 39 0.53 0.90 -2.88
C VAL A 39 -0.67 1.39 -2.08
N LEU A 40 -0.90 0.78 -0.93
CA LEU A 40 -1.75 1.30 0.14
C LEU A 40 -0.84 1.75 1.28
N ILE A 41 -1.03 2.97 1.75
CA ILE A 41 -0.44 3.48 2.98
C ILE A 41 -1.58 3.86 3.90
N SER A 42 -1.56 3.40 5.15
CA SER A 42 -2.54 3.76 6.17
C SER A 42 -1.81 4.17 7.44
N ASP A 43 -2.11 5.35 7.95
CA ASP A 43 -1.70 5.78 9.27
C ASP A 43 -2.60 5.05 10.27
N ALA A 44 -2.06 4.01 10.89
CA ALA A 44 -2.81 3.09 11.74
C ALA A 44 -2.90 3.62 13.18
N GLY A 45 -1.75 3.99 13.78
CA GLY A 45 -1.69 4.50 15.16
C GLY A 45 -2.32 3.56 16.20
N MET A 46 -2.26 2.24 15.98
CA MET A 46 -2.99 1.26 16.78
C MET A 46 -2.27 -0.08 16.88
N PRO A 47 -2.60 -0.93 17.87
CA PRO A 47 -2.21 -2.34 17.86
C PRO A 47 -2.81 -3.07 16.66
N ILE A 48 -1.96 -3.77 15.90
CA ILE A 48 -2.33 -4.57 14.75
C ILE A 48 -1.97 -6.03 15.01
N ASP A 49 -2.95 -6.92 14.82
CA ASP A 49 -2.69 -8.34 14.61
C ASP A 49 -2.08 -8.53 13.21
N ARG A 50 -0.75 -8.70 13.19
CA ARG A 50 0.06 -8.83 11.97
C ARG A 50 -0.32 -10.06 11.17
N GLU A 51 -0.46 -11.20 11.85
CA GLU A 51 -0.73 -12.48 11.21
C GLU A 51 -2.09 -12.45 10.52
N ARG A 52 -3.09 -11.87 11.18
CA ARG A 52 -4.41 -11.72 10.61
C ARG A 52 -4.46 -10.75 9.44
N LEU A 53 -3.80 -9.58 9.54
CA LEU A 53 -3.72 -8.64 8.44
C LEU A 53 -3.02 -9.28 7.23
N ARG A 54 -1.91 -10.01 7.45
CA ARG A 54 -1.22 -10.77 6.41
C ARG A 54 -2.16 -11.78 5.75
N HIS A 55 -2.84 -12.64 6.53
CA HIS A 55 -3.78 -13.61 5.99
C HIS A 55 -4.91 -12.96 5.19
N GLU A 56 -5.37 -11.79 5.59
CA GLU A 56 -6.40 -11.07 4.86
C GLU A 56 -5.92 -10.55 3.50
N VAL A 57 -4.71 -9.99 3.44
CA VAL A 57 -4.10 -9.54 2.18
C VAL A 57 -3.84 -10.73 1.26
N GLU A 58 -3.33 -11.83 1.81
CA GLU A 58 -3.12 -13.09 1.07
C GLU A 58 -4.44 -13.66 0.54
N ARG A 59 -5.53 -13.54 1.31
CA ARG A 59 -6.86 -13.99 0.91
C ARG A 59 -7.43 -13.28 -0.31
N LEU A 60 -6.88 -12.14 -0.70
CA LEU A 60 -7.25 -11.45 -1.94
C LEU A 60 -6.90 -12.26 -3.21
N HIS A 61 -6.08 -13.31 -3.08
CA HIS A 61 -5.68 -14.22 -4.15
C HIS A 61 -6.49 -15.50 -4.25
N TYR A 62 -7.58 -15.60 -3.49
CA TYR A 62 -8.47 -16.75 -3.54
C TYR A 62 -9.64 -16.40 -4.45
N THR A 63 -9.73 -17.07 -5.59
CA THR A 63 -10.90 -17.00 -6.46
C THR A 63 -11.86 -18.13 -6.10
N PRO A 64 -13.15 -17.83 -5.87
CA PRO A 64 -14.15 -18.89 -5.65
C PRO A 64 -14.28 -19.71 -6.94
N ASN A 65 -14.22 -21.02 -6.81
CA ASN A 65 -14.43 -21.94 -7.91
C ASN A 65 -15.93 -22.31 -8.02
N PRO A 66 -16.41 -22.71 -9.21
CA PRO A 66 -17.81 -23.08 -9.42
C PRO A 66 -18.28 -24.28 -8.57
N ALA A 67 -17.36 -25.08 -8.05
CA ALA A 67 -17.62 -26.24 -7.19
C ALA A 67 -17.70 -25.88 -5.69
N GLY A 68 -17.64 -24.59 -5.33
CA GLY A 68 -17.72 -24.09 -3.95
C GLY A 68 -16.41 -24.13 -3.16
N GLY A 69 -15.31 -24.56 -3.77
CA GLY A 69 -13.96 -24.42 -3.21
C GLY A 69 -13.31 -23.09 -3.63
N SER A 70 -12.07 -22.86 -3.19
CA SER A 70 -11.28 -21.69 -3.61
C SER A 70 -10.06 -22.15 -4.40
N ILE A 71 -9.80 -21.51 -5.53
CA ILE A 71 -8.55 -21.64 -6.28
C ILE A 71 -7.63 -20.51 -5.83
N HIS A 72 -6.38 -20.87 -5.58
CA HIS A 72 -5.37 -19.96 -5.10
C HIS A 72 -4.46 -19.53 -6.24
N ASP A 73 -4.39 -18.23 -6.52
CA ASP A 73 -3.39 -17.70 -7.44
C ASP A 73 -2.01 -17.75 -6.78
N SER A 74 -0.98 -18.07 -7.57
CA SER A 74 0.39 -18.11 -7.05
C SER A 74 0.85 -16.70 -6.68
N PHE A 75 1.28 -16.52 -5.43
CA PHE A 75 1.90 -15.29 -4.96
C PHE A 75 3.14 -15.58 -4.11
N LEU A 76 3.97 -14.56 -3.95
CA LEU A 76 4.98 -14.46 -2.90
C LEU A 76 4.56 -13.33 -1.95
N SER A 77 4.63 -13.57 -0.64
CA SER A 77 4.40 -12.54 0.39
C SER A 77 5.66 -12.36 1.24
N GLU A 78 5.96 -11.11 1.60
CA GLU A 78 7.02 -10.76 2.55
C GLU A 78 6.48 -9.72 3.54
N GLU A 79 6.76 -9.91 4.83
CA GLU A 79 6.40 -8.97 5.89
C GLU A 79 7.65 -8.37 6.52
N ARG A 80 7.65 -7.05 6.73
CA ARG A 80 8.71 -6.33 7.46
C ARG A 80 8.10 -5.45 8.53
N LEU A 81 8.59 -5.58 9.77
CA LEU A 81 8.31 -4.65 10.86
C LEU A 81 9.54 -3.80 11.11
N ARG A 82 9.41 -2.48 11.04
CA ARG A 82 10.47 -1.53 11.42
C ARG A 82 10.06 -0.79 12.67
N THR A 83 10.97 -0.69 13.62
CA THR A 83 10.78 0.06 14.86
C THR A 83 11.94 1.02 15.06
N THR A 84 11.66 2.29 15.35
CA THR A 84 12.64 3.31 15.73
C THR A 84 12.39 3.71 17.18
N SER A 85 13.44 3.74 18.02
CA SER A 85 13.31 3.94 19.47
C SER A 85 14.09 5.12 20.04
N TRP A 86 14.66 5.99 19.20
CA TRP A 86 15.49 7.11 19.66
C TRP A 86 14.66 8.42 19.65
N GLY A 87 13.91 8.66 20.72
CA GLY A 87 13.24 9.95 21.01
C GLY A 87 11.81 10.11 20.49
N ALA A 88 11.40 9.36 19.46
CA ALA A 88 10.02 9.14 19.08
C ALA A 88 9.87 7.66 18.71
N SER A 89 9.07 6.93 19.48
CA SER A 89 8.75 5.53 19.16
C SER A 89 7.91 5.52 17.89
N GLY A 90 8.46 4.95 16.83
CA GLY A 90 7.80 4.80 15.54
C GLY A 90 7.81 3.33 15.13
N ALA A 91 6.69 2.80 14.67
CA ALA A 91 6.56 1.44 14.17
C ALA A 91 5.86 1.42 12.82
N SER A 92 6.47 0.78 11.82
CA SER A 92 5.86 0.60 10.49
C SER A 92 5.80 -0.87 10.11
N LEU A 93 4.63 -1.33 9.69
CA LEU A 93 4.42 -2.67 9.14
C LEU A 93 4.32 -2.59 7.63
N GLU A 94 5.18 -3.32 6.92
CA GLU A 94 5.23 -3.38 5.47
C GLU A 94 4.88 -4.80 5.01
N LEU A 95 3.89 -4.93 4.12
CA LEU A 95 3.52 -6.19 3.46
C LEU A 95 3.77 -6.04 1.96
N PHE A 96 4.64 -6.87 1.42
CA PHE A 96 4.95 -6.93 -0.01
C PHE A 96 4.31 -8.17 -0.61
N MET A 97 3.57 -7.98 -1.71
CA MET A 97 2.92 -9.05 -2.46
C MET A 97 3.44 -9.03 -3.90
N TRP A 98 3.93 -10.16 -4.39
CA TRP A 98 4.27 -10.36 -5.80
C TRP A 98 3.35 -11.40 -6.42
N VAL A 99 2.75 -11.05 -7.55
CA VAL A 99 1.60 -11.77 -8.11
C VAL A 99 1.80 -11.94 -9.62
N THR A 100 1.63 -13.14 -10.13
CA THR A 100 1.86 -13.42 -11.56
C THR A 100 0.79 -12.77 -12.46
N SER A 101 1.23 -12.05 -13.48
CA SER A 101 0.42 -11.17 -14.36
C SER A 101 -0.67 -11.89 -15.16
N ALA A 102 -0.54 -13.21 -15.38
CA ALA A 102 -1.58 -14.02 -16.03
C ALA A 102 -2.92 -14.00 -15.27
N ALA A 103 -2.91 -13.67 -13.97
CA ALA A 103 -4.11 -13.52 -13.14
C ALA A 103 -4.68 -12.09 -13.14
N VAL A 104 -3.98 -11.09 -13.70
CA VAL A 104 -4.29 -9.67 -13.49
C VAL A 104 -4.12 -8.87 -14.77
N SER A 105 -5.15 -8.89 -15.63
CA SER A 105 -5.30 -7.87 -16.69
C SER A 105 -5.54 -6.50 -16.04
N GLY A 106 -4.47 -5.79 -15.69
CA GLY A 106 -4.51 -4.49 -15.04
C GLY A 106 -4.81 -4.59 -13.54
N ILE A 107 -3.84 -4.28 -12.69
CA ILE A 107 -4.05 -4.23 -11.23
C ILE A 107 -5.18 -3.25 -10.90
N LEU A 108 -5.28 -2.17 -11.67
CA LEU A 108 -6.38 -1.19 -11.65
C LEU A 108 -7.65 -1.82 -12.25
N GLY A 109 -8.59 -2.18 -11.38
CA GLY A 109 -9.85 -2.85 -11.75
C GLY A 109 -9.92 -4.33 -11.36
N SER A 110 -8.89 -4.87 -10.72
CA SER A 110 -8.88 -6.24 -10.22
C SER A 110 -9.59 -6.38 -8.85
N ALA A 111 -10.08 -7.58 -8.55
CA ALA A 111 -10.62 -7.92 -7.23
C ALA A 111 -9.61 -7.66 -6.10
N ALA A 112 -8.31 -7.77 -6.39
CA ALA A 112 -7.23 -7.44 -5.46
C ALA A 112 -7.21 -5.96 -5.09
N TYR A 113 -7.37 -5.06 -6.05
CA TYR A 113 -7.41 -3.61 -5.79
C TYR A 113 -8.62 -3.21 -4.94
N ASP A 114 -9.79 -3.76 -5.24
CA ASP A 114 -11.00 -3.55 -4.43
C ASP A 114 -10.87 -4.18 -3.04
N GLY A 115 -10.23 -5.34 -2.95
CA GLY A 115 -9.85 -5.99 -1.71
C GLY A 115 -8.97 -5.12 -0.82
N LEU A 116 -7.93 -4.50 -1.41
CA LEU A 116 -7.03 -3.57 -0.72
C LEU A 116 -7.76 -2.30 -0.26
N LYS A 117 -8.65 -1.73 -1.09
CA LYS A 117 -9.53 -0.63 -0.65
C LYS A 117 -10.38 -1.06 0.55
N GLY A 118 -10.88 -2.30 0.54
CA GLY A 118 -11.59 -2.90 1.67
C GLY A 118 -10.74 -3.00 2.93
N VAL A 119 -9.48 -3.42 2.82
CA VAL A 119 -8.52 -3.47 3.93
C VAL A 119 -8.27 -2.06 4.48
N GLY A 120 -7.97 -1.08 3.62
CA GLY A 120 -7.77 0.31 4.03
C GLY A 120 -8.99 0.89 4.74
N LYS A 121 -10.20 0.64 4.21
CA LYS A 121 -11.45 1.01 4.88
C LYS A 121 -11.58 0.39 6.28
N ARG A 122 -11.29 -0.91 6.44
CA ARG A 122 -11.38 -1.56 7.75
C ARG A 122 -10.37 -0.99 8.75
N LEU A 123 -9.12 -0.77 8.33
CA LEU A 123 -8.12 -0.12 9.18
C LEU A 123 -8.59 1.25 9.65
N ARG A 124 -9.17 2.05 8.75
CA ARG A 124 -9.78 3.35 9.07
C ARG A 124 -10.96 3.25 10.03
N ASP A 125 -11.83 2.26 9.85
CA ASP A 125 -13.05 2.09 10.66
C ASP A 125 -12.72 1.71 12.12
N LEU A 126 -11.57 1.05 12.35
CA LEU A 126 -11.08 0.73 13.71
C LEU A 126 -10.50 1.92 14.44
N HIS A 127 -9.97 2.89 13.68
CA HIS A 127 -9.42 4.13 14.21
C HIS A 127 -10.12 5.33 13.56
N PRO A 128 -11.43 5.52 13.81
CA PRO A 128 -12.17 6.59 13.19
C PRO A 128 -11.58 7.95 13.61
N PRO A 129 -11.62 8.96 12.72
CA PRO A 129 -11.06 10.27 13.00
C PRO A 129 -11.56 10.86 14.32
N ALA A 130 -10.64 11.36 15.15
CA ALA A 130 -10.98 12.27 16.24
C ALA A 130 -11.41 13.66 15.73
N TRP A 131 -11.13 14.00 14.46
CA TRP A 131 -11.40 15.30 13.85
C TRP A 131 -11.88 15.21 12.40
N ASN A 132 -12.68 16.19 11.96
CA ASN A 132 -13.21 16.31 10.61
C ASN A 132 -12.11 16.21 9.54
N PRO A 133 -12.26 15.33 8.52
CA PRO A 133 -11.32 15.27 7.41
C PRO A 133 -11.27 16.62 6.71
N ARG A 134 -10.07 17.19 6.57
CA ARG A 134 -9.85 18.37 5.74
C ARG A 134 -9.92 17.97 4.26
N PRO A 135 -10.36 18.87 3.35
CA PRO A 135 -10.22 18.64 1.92
C PRO A 135 -8.75 18.35 1.59
N LEU A 136 -8.53 17.38 0.70
CA LEU A 136 -7.21 17.05 0.19
C LEU A 136 -6.56 18.30 -0.41
N ASP A 137 -5.35 18.62 0.04
CA ASP A 137 -4.54 19.66 -0.58
C ASP A 137 -3.36 19.07 -1.37
N GLY A 138 -2.74 19.92 -2.20
CA GLY A 138 -1.67 19.48 -3.08
C GLY A 138 -0.42 19.04 -2.32
N ARG A 139 -0.24 19.50 -1.08
CA ARG A 139 0.91 19.15 -0.23
C ARG A 139 0.72 17.76 0.39
N ASP A 140 -0.48 17.47 0.87
CA ASP A 140 -0.86 16.14 1.36
C ASP A 140 -0.71 15.11 0.24
N ALA A 141 -1.18 15.43 -0.97
CA ALA A 141 -1.01 14.57 -2.14
C ALA A 141 0.45 14.31 -2.49
N GLN A 142 1.30 15.34 -2.48
CA GLN A 142 2.74 15.20 -2.71
C GLN A 142 3.42 14.36 -1.63
N GLY A 143 3.05 14.56 -0.36
CA GLY A 143 3.54 13.78 0.77
C GLY A 143 3.19 12.31 0.64
N ARG A 144 1.92 12.00 0.38
CA ARG A 144 1.46 10.61 0.16
C ARG A 144 2.10 9.96 -1.05
N ALA A 145 2.22 10.67 -2.17
CA ALA A 145 2.90 10.16 -3.36
C ALA A 145 4.38 9.84 -3.08
N SER A 146 5.07 10.67 -2.30
CA SER A 146 6.46 10.44 -1.90
C SER A 146 6.58 9.22 -0.98
N GLN A 147 5.69 9.06 0.00
CA GLN A 147 5.64 7.88 0.85
C GLN A 147 5.36 6.60 0.02
N MET A 148 4.44 6.67 -0.95
CA MET A 148 4.16 5.55 -1.85
C MET A 148 5.37 5.19 -2.71
N ALA A 149 6.11 6.18 -3.21
CA ALA A 149 7.33 5.97 -3.97
C ALA A 149 8.40 5.27 -3.12
N GLN A 150 8.61 5.70 -1.88
CA GLN A 150 9.56 5.08 -0.95
C GLN A 150 9.14 3.67 -0.54
N ALA A 151 7.84 3.43 -0.36
CA ALA A 151 7.32 2.09 -0.10
C ALA A 151 7.52 1.16 -1.32
N ALA A 152 7.23 1.65 -2.52
CA ALA A 152 7.40 0.91 -3.76
C ALA A 152 8.87 0.65 -4.09
N TRP A 153 9.79 1.58 -3.77
CA TRP A 153 11.23 1.45 -4.02
C TRP A 153 12.03 1.93 -2.80
N PRO A 154 12.35 1.03 -1.84
CA PRO A 154 13.08 1.40 -0.63
C PRO A 154 14.46 2.04 -0.88
N ASP A 155 15.10 1.72 -2.01
CA ASP A 155 16.42 2.21 -2.39
C ASP A 155 16.37 3.43 -3.34
N LEU A 156 15.22 4.11 -3.42
CA LEU A 156 15.00 5.22 -4.35
C LEU A 156 15.94 6.43 -4.11
N GLY A 157 16.46 6.55 -2.89
CA GLY A 157 17.24 7.70 -2.45
C GLY A 157 16.37 8.94 -2.20
N GLU A 158 16.97 9.95 -1.58
CA GLU A 158 16.33 11.24 -1.27
C GLU A 158 17.25 12.40 -1.70
N PRO A 159 16.69 13.59 -2.02
CA PRO A 159 15.26 13.93 -2.02
C PRO A 159 14.55 13.57 -3.34
N LEU A 160 13.23 13.38 -3.26
CA LEU A 160 12.36 13.34 -4.45
C LEU A 160 11.92 14.74 -4.82
N THR A 161 12.01 15.09 -6.11
CA THR A 161 11.56 16.40 -6.61
C THR A 161 10.18 16.28 -7.23
N VAL A 162 9.22 17.06 -6.76
CA VAL A 162 7.88 17.12 -7.37
C VAL A 162 7.96 17.90 -8.69
N LEU A 163 7.54 17.27 -9.79
CA LEU A 163 7.46 17.91 -11.10
C LEU A 163 6.06 18.46 -11.37
N SER A 164 5.02 17.73 -10.96
CA SER A 164 3.64 18.16 -11.07
C SER A 164 2.74 17.48 -10.03
N CYS A 165 1.65 18.14 -9.67
CA CYS A 165 0.61 17.62 -8.79
C CYS A 165 -0.74 18.18 -9.27
N ASN A 166 -1.63 17.29 -9.71
CA ASN A 166 -2.99 17.62 -10.13
C ASN A 166 -3.98 16.91 -9.22
N LEU A 167 -4.96 17.63 -8.70
CA LEU A 167 -6.03 17.09 -7.85
C LEU A 167 -7.33 16.98 -8.65
N ASP A 168 -8.04 15.89 -8.45
CA ASP A 168 -9.40 15.66 -8.94
C ASP A 168 -10.22 14.98 -7.83
N GLY A 169 -10.95 15.79 -7.06
CA GLY A 169 -11.70 15.31 -5.90
C GLY A 169 -10.80 14.72 -4.81
N ASP A 170 -11.01 13.44 -4.49
CA ASP A 170 -10.20 12.65 -3.56
C ASP A 170 -9.03 11.94 -4.23
N THR A 171 -8.83 12.15 -5.54
CA THR A 171 -7.72 11.58 -6.29
C THR A 171 -6.69 12.63 -6.63
N ALA A 172 -5.43 12.21 -6.74
CA ALA A 172 -4.34 13.04 -7.22
C ALA A 172 -3.54 12.31 -8.29
N THR A 173 -2.95 13.05 -9.23
CA THR A 173 -1.86 12.57 -10.07
C THR A 173 -0.61 13.40 -9.75
N VAL A 174 0.40 12.74 -9.20
CA VAL A 174 1.65 13.36 -8.79
C VAL A 174 2.80 12.76 -9.58
N VAL A 175 3.60 13.61 -10.21
CA VAL A 175 4.82 13.21 -10.92
C VAL A 175 6.03 13.65 -10.11
N LEU A 176 6.91 12.70 -9.80
CA LEU A 176 8.13 12.89 -9.03
C LEU A 176 9.37 12.57 -9.88
N ARG A 177 10.49 13.20 -9.57
CA ARG A 177 11.83 12.88 -10.08
C ARG A 177 12.67 12.32 -8.95
N ALA A 178 13.25 11.15 -9.18
CA ALA A 178 14.21 10.55 -8.25
C ALA A 178 15.66 11.00 -8.55
N PRO A 179 16.59 10.87 -7.59
CA PRO A 179 18.00 11.27 -7.76
C PRO A 179 18.73 10.57 -8.91
N ASP A 180 18.32 9.35 -9.27
CA ASP A 180 18.86 8.59 -10.39
C ASP A 180 18.32 9.05 -11.77
N GLY A 181 17.54 10.13 -11.79
CA GLY A 181 16.93 10.68 -13.00
C GLY A 181 15.62 10.03 -13.42
N SER A 182 15.20 8.93 -12.78
CA SER A 182 13.93 8.26 -13.09
C SER A 182 12.71 9.11 -12.72
N THR A 183 11.65 8.97 -13.51
CA THR A 183 10.35 9.64 -13.29
C THR A 183 9.39 8.67 -12.64
N ILE A 184 8.71 9.11 -11.59
CA ILE A 184 7.67 8.33 -10.91
C ILE A 184 6.33 9.01 -11.09
N THR A 185 5.30 8.26 -11.45
CA THR A 185 3.92 8.73 -11.50
C THR A 185 3.11 7.97 -10.47
N ALA A 186 2.54 8.68 -9.49
CA ALA A 186 1.64 8.14 -8.48
C ALA A 186 0.23 8.70 -8.70
N GLN A 187 -0.79 7.84 -8.64
CA GLN A 187 -2.19 8.27 -8.78
C GLN A 187 -3.03 7.88 -7.56
N PRO A 188 -2.71 8.39 -6.36
CA PRO A 188 -3.41 7.99 -5.15
C PRO A 188 -4.86 8.51 -5.12
N THR A 189 -5.79 7.64 -4.71
CA THR A 189 -7.01 8.04 -4.00
C THR A 189 -6.64 8.24 -2.54
N ILE A 190 -6.88 9.42 -2.00
CA ILE A 190 -6.41 9.85 -0.69
C ILE A 190 -7.59 10.16 0.20
N THR A 191 -7.46 9.74 1.45
CA THR A 191 -8.32 10.20 2.54
C THR A 191 -7.47 10.80 3.67
N ALA A 192 -8.10 11.17 4.78
CA ALA A 192 -7.38 11.73 5.93
C ALA A 192 -6.31 10.79 6.52
N PHE A 193 -6.45 9.46 6.39
CA PHE A 193 -5.55 8.49 7.06
C PHE A 193 -4.88 7.52 6.09
N ASP A 194 -5.41 7.37 4.88
CA ASP A 194 -4.86 6.44 3.93
C ASP A 194 -4.69 7.05 2.53
N ALA A 195 -3.81 6.45 1.76
CA ALA A 195 -3.65 6.69 0.34
C ALA A 195 -3.49 5.35 -0.36
N ILE A 196 -4.25 5.13 -1.42
CA ILE A 196 -4.15 3.93 -2.24
C ILE A 196 -4.17 4.28 -3.71
N GLY A 197 -3.25 3.72 -4.48
CA GLY A 197 -3.28 3.94 -5.92
C GLY A 197 -2.14 3.25 -6.65
N PRO A 198 -2.18 3.30 -7.99
CA PRO A 198 -1.09 2.82 -8.81
C PRO A 198 0.11 3.75 -8.68
N ILE A 199 1.28 3.16 -8.83
CA ILE A 199 2.53 3.87 -8.96
C ILE A 199 3.41 3.20 -10.02
N THR A 200 3.99 4.01 -10.88
CA THR A 200 4.88 3.56 -11.96
C THR A 200 6.18 4.35 -11.92
N ARG A 201 7.26 3.73 -12.39
CA ARG A 201 8.58 4.36 -12.50
C ARG A 201 9.13 4.11 -13.90
N ALA A 202 9.60 5.17 -14.54
CA ALA A 202 10.22 5.16 -15.85
C ALA A 202 11.67 5.66 -15.73
N TYR A 203 12.62 4.87 -16.21
CA TYR A 203 14.03 5.25 -16.25
C TYR A 203 14.31 6.10 -17.49
N PRO A 204 15.27 7.03 -17.44
CA PRO A 204 15.72 7.73 -18.64
C PRO A 204 16.30 6.73 -19.66
N ASP A 205 16.12 7.02 -20.95
CA ASP A 205 16.75 6.22 -22.00
C ASP A 205 18.27 6.25 -21.83
N PRO A 206 18.97 5.10 -21.98
CA PRO A 206 20.42 5.09 -21.96
C PRO A 206 20.94 5.93 -23.15
N GLN A 207 21.76 6.95 -22.84
CA GLN A 207 22.45 7.77 -23.83
C GLN A 207 23.66 7.03 -24.43
#